data_AF-A0A8T5J8U2-F1
#
_entry.id   AF-A0A8T5J8U2-F1
#
_cell.length_a   1.000
_cell.length_b   1.000
_cell.length_c   1.000
_cell.angle_alpha   90.00
_cell.angle_beta   90.00
_cell.angle_gamma   90.00
#
_symmetry.space_group_name_H-M   'P 1'
#
loop_
_entity.id
_entity.type
_entity.pdbx_description
1 polymer ?
#
loop_
_entity_poly.entity_id
_entity_poly.type
_entity_poly.pdbx_seq_one_letter_code
_entity_poly.pdbx_strand_id
1 'polypeptide(L)'
;MDLAGTKFNVLNHVLVPHQELVAVEDEESELEPWGLLTTDEETGEPRLAKELLPKILITDPVVQVIKETVERARDANAEGDEEHVPLPAGWLSDRVLKVIRKSPSAGKSIAYRLIVEGS
;
A
#
# COMPACT_ATOMS: atom_id res chain seq x y z
N MET A 1 14.90 19.16 -24.16
CA MET A 1 14.74 17.85 -23.49
C MET A 1 13.37 17.36 -23.87
N ASP A 2 13.31 16.30 -24.68
CA ASP A 2 12.05 15.61 -24.94
C ASP A 2 11.69 14.83 -23.67
N LEU A 3 10.65 15.28 -22.98
CA LEU A 3 10.15 14.67 -21.74
C LEU A 3 9.07 13.62 -22.03
N ALA A 4 8.67 13.43 -23.30
CA ALA A 4 7.70 12.44 -23.69
C ALA A 4 8.27 11.03 -23.43
N GLY A 5 7.76 10.36 -22.39
CA GLY A 5 8.16 9.00 -22.01
C GLY A 5 8.94 8.90 -20.69
N THR A 6 9.35 10.00 -20.08
CA THR A 6 9.98 9.94 -18.74
C THR A 6 8.88 9.83 -17.68
N LYS A 7 8.67 8.65 -17.08
CA LYS A 7 7.76 8.48 -15.95
C LYS A 7 8.27 9.29 -14.75
N PHE A 8 7.49 10.25 -14.28
CA PHE A 8 7.81 11.04 -13.09
C PHE A 8 7.47 10.24 -11.82
N ASN A 9 8.43 10.14 -10.90
CA ASN A 9 8.19 9.54 -9.59
C ASN A 9 7.40 10.51 -8.69
N VAL A 10 6.10 10.26 -8.57
CA VAL A 10 5.16 11.08 -7.78
C VAL A 10 5.54 11.12 -6.29
N LEU A 11 6.19 10.09 -5.74
CA LEU A 11 6.66 10.07 -4.35
C LEU A 11 7.75 11.11 -4.07
N ASN A 12 8.43 11.62 -5.10
CA ASN A 12 9.47 12.64 -4.95
C ASN A 12 8.93 14.08 -5.06
N HIS A 13 7.62 14.27 -4.93
CA HIS A 13 6.99 15.59 -5.03
C HIS A 13 6.76 16.21 -3.65
N VAL A 14 7.02 17.52 -3.50
CA VAL A 14 6.94 18.25 -2.20
C VAL A 14 5.57 18.15 -1.51
N LEU A 15 4.49 18.05 -2.28
CA LEU A 15 3.13 17.93 -1.75
C LEU A 15 2.72 16.49 -1.42
N VAL A 16 3.47 15.51 -1.90
CA VAL A 16 3.13 14.10 -1.73
C VAL A 16 3.84 13.60 -0.47
N PRO A 17 3.11 13.24 0.60
CA PRO A 17 3.73 12.67 1.78
C PRO A 17 4.35 11.32 1.44
N HIS A 18 5.29 10.88 2.27
CA HIS A 18 5.87 9.55 2.12
C HIS A 18 4.82 8.48 2.40
N GLN A 19 4.78 7.45 1.56
CA GLN A 19 3.80 6.37 1.63
C GLN A 19 4.49 5.04 1.37
N GLU A 20 4.15 4.04 2.18
CA GLU A 20 4.72 2.69 2.12
C GLU A 20 3.65 1.63 2.41
N LEU A 21 3.85 0.43 1.87
CA LEU A 21 2.98 -0.70 2.18
C LEU A 21 3.31 -1.22 3.58
N VAL A 22 2.27 -1.49 4.35
CA VAL A 22 2.41 -2.27 5.58
C VAL A 22 2.61 -3.74 5.19
N ALA A 23 3.55 -4.41 5.86
CA ALA A 23 3.73 -5.85 5.69
C ALA A 23 2.49 -6.57 6.22
N VAL A 24 2.06 -7.67 5.58
CA VAL A 24 0.77 -8.32 5.92
C VAL A 24 0.78 -8.81 7.36
N GLU A 25 1.93 -9.31 7.79
CA GLU A 25 2.23 -9.74 9.16
C GLU A 25 2.14 -8.61 10.20
N ASP A 26 2.39 -7.36 9.79
CA ASP A 26 2.39 -6.20 10.68
C ASP A 26 1.05 -5.45 10.68
N GLU A 27 0.14 -5.72 9.73
CA GLU A 27 -1.13 -5.00 9.56
C GLU A 27 -1.96 -4.97 10.84
N GLU A 28 -2.06 -6.08 11.57
CA GLU A 28 -2.81 -6.15 12.82
C GLU A 28 -2.19 -5.28 13.92
N SER A 29 -0.86 -5.37 14.09
CA SER A 29 -0.14 -4.62 15.13
C SER A 29 -0.15 -3.11 14.86
N GLU A 30 -0.01 -2.72 13.60
CA GLU A 30 -0.02 -1.31 13.18
C GLU A 30 -1.43 -0.70 13.32
N LEU A 31 -2.48 -1.52 13.21
CA LEU A 31 -3.87 -1.07 13.26
C LEU A 31 -4.55 -1.29 14.63
N GLU A 32 -3.86 -1.90 15.60
CA GLU A 32 -4.34 -2.12 16.97
C GLU A 32 -4.97 -0.87 17.61
N PRO A 33 -4.36 0.34 17.51
CA PRO A 33 -4.92 1.54 18.16
C PRO A 33 -6.32 1.95 17.68
N TRP A 34 -6.74 1.47 16.50
CA TRP A 34 -8.04 1.79 15.93
C TRP A 34 -9.13 0.78 16.32
N GLY A 35 -8.78 -0.33 17.00
CA GLY A 35 -9.75 -1.31 17.48
C GLY A 35 -10.55 -1.97 16.35
N LEU A 36 -9.90 -2.28 15.23
CA LEU A 36 -10.55 -2.82 14.02
C LEU A 36 -10.75 -4.34 14.03
N LEU A 37 -10.37 -5.03 15.10
CA LEU A 37 -10.60 -6.47 15.23
C LEU A 37 -12.09 -6.75 15.45
N THR A 38 -12.68 -7.52 14.55
CA THR A 38 -14.06 -8.00 14.63
C THR A 38 -14.08 -9.52 14.61
N THR A 39 -15.19 -10.12 15.06
CA THR A 39 -15.45 -11.55 14.81
C THR A 39 -16.07 -11.70 13.43
N ASP A 40 -15.57 -12.65 12.65
CA ASP A 40 -16.19 -13.05 11.39
C ASP A 40 -17.50 -13.80 11.66
N GLU A 41 -18.58 -13.40 11.00
CA GLU A 41 -19.92 -13.98 11.23
C GLU A 41 -20.05 -15.41 10.68
N GLU A 42 -19.23 -15.78 9.70
CA GLU A 42 -19.29 -17.09 9.04
C GLU A 42 -18.37 -18.10 9.73
N THR A 43 -17.14 -17.70 10.08
CA THR A 43 -16.13 -18.61 10.65
C THR A 43 -16.03 -18.51 12.17
N GLY A 44 -16.47 -17.40 12.77
CA GLY A 44 -16.28 -17.13 14.20
C GLY A 44 -14.85 -16.76 14.60
N GLU A 45 -13.94 -16.62 13.64
CA GLU A 45 -12.53 -16.27 13.85
C GLU A 45 -12.32 -14.74 13.90
N PRO A 46 -11.24 -14.25 14.55
CA PRO A 46 -10.91 -12.83 14.51
C PRO A 46 -10.53 -12.40 13.08
N ARG A 47 -11.20 -11.35 12.57
CA ARG A 47 -10.94 -10.71 11.29
C ARG A 47 -10.62 -9.22 11.51
N LEU A 48 -9.65 -8.70 10.77
CA LEU A 48 -9.37 -7.27 10.73
C LEU A 48 -10.35 -6.57 9.78
N ALA A 49 -11.18 -5.66 10.30
CA ALA A 49 -12.19 -4.90 9.55
C ALA A 49 -11.57 -3.77 8.70
N LYS A 50 -10.68 -4.15 7.77
CA LYS A 50 -9.93 -3.23 6.90
C LYS A 50 -10.83 -2.32 6.07
N GLU A 51 -12.06 -2.77 5.77
CA GLU A 51 -13.05 -2.02 5.01
C GLU A 51 -13.47 -0.69 5.65
N LEU A 52 -13.23 -0.52 6.95
CA LEU A 52 -13.50 0.70 7.71
C LEU A 52 -12.42 1.79 7.50
N LEU A 53 -11.27 1.43 6.93
CA LEU A 53 -10.20 2.37 6.66
C LEU A 53 -10.55 3.31 5.49
N PRO A 54 -10.03 4.55 5.48
CA PRO A 54 -10.14 5.43 4.32
C PRO A 54 -9.58 4.76 3.06
N LYS A 55 -10.37 4.77 1.97
CA LYS A 55 -10.04 4.03 0.75
C LYS A 55 -9.09 4.82 -0.16
N ILE A 56 -8.25 4.14 -0.92
CA ILE A 56 -7.45 4.67 -2.03
C ILE A 56 -7.62 3.75 -3.24
N LEU A 57 -7.79 4.31 -4.43
CA LEU A 57 -7.94 3.50 -5.64
C LEU A 57 -6.60 2.88 -6.04
N ILE A 58 -6.64 1.67 -6.56
CA ILE A 58 -5.47 1.02 -7.15
C ILE A 58 -4.86 1.85 -8.28
N THR A 59 -5.69 2.62 -9.00
CA THR A 59 -5.28 3.52 -10.09
C THR A 59 -4.65 4.83 -9.62
N ASP A 60 -4.56 5.08 -8.31
CA ASP A 60 -3.89 6.26 -7.77
C ASP A 60 -2.40 6.27 -8.19
N PRO A 61 -1.85 7.42 -8.67
CA PRO A 61 -0.47 7.49 -9.12
C PRO A 61 0.56 7.04 -8.09
N VAL A 62 0.32 7.27 -6.80
CA VAL A 62 1.25 6.83 -5.74
C VAL A 62 1.22 5.31 -5.61
N VAL A 63 0.04 4.70 -5.65
CA VAL A 63 -0.12 3.24 -5.60
C VAL A 63 0.53 2.59 -6.82
N GLN A 64 0.37 3.17 -8.01
CA GLN A 64 1.02 2.69 -9.23
C GLN A 64 2.55 2.76 -9.15
N VAL A 65 3.12 3.86 -8.62
CA VAL A 65 4.58 3.96 -8.42
C VAL A 65 5.09 2.90 -7.44
N ILE A 66 4.37 2.68 -6.34
CA ILE A 66 4.73 1.65 -5.36
C ILE A 66 4.67 0.26 -6.00
N LYS A 67 3.61 -0.04 -6.75
CA LYS A 67 3.44 -1.29 -7.50
C LYS A 67 4.63 -1.55 -8.41
N GLU A 68 4.93 -0.60 -9.30
CA GLU A 68 6.03 -0.70 -10.26
C GLU A 68 7.38 -0.87 -9.55
N THR A 69 7.57 -0.20 -8.40
CA THR A 69 8.80 -0.31 -7.61
C THR A 69 8.96 -1.70 -7.00
N VAL A 70 7.90 -2.27 -6.43
CA VAL A 70 7.92 -3.61 -5.82
C VAL A 70 8.10 -4.69 -6.89
N GLU A 71 7.36 -4.61 -7.99
CA GLU A 71 7.48 -5.54 -9.13
C GLU A 71 8.90 -5.53 -9.69
N ARG A 72 9.45 -4.33 -9.95
CA ARG A 72 10.83 -4.18 -10.44
C ARG A 72 11.87 -4.72 -9.45
N ALA A 73 11.70 -4.49 -8.14
CA ALA A 73 12.61 -5.01 -7.13
C ALA A 73 12.57 -6.55 -7.08
N ARG A 74 11.38 -7.13 -7.23
CA ARG A 74 11.20 -8.58 -7.25
C ARG A 74 11.80 -9.22 -8.51
N ASP A 75 11.56 -8.61 -9.67
CA ASP A 75 12.15 -9.05 -10.94
C ASP A 75 13.68 -8.98 -10.93
N ALA A 76 14.26 -7.91 -10.36
CA ALA A 76 15.70 -7.79 -10.20
C ALA A 76 16.30 -8.84 -9.26
N ASN A 77 15.56 -9.25 -8.22
CA ASN A 77 15.99 -10.29 -7.29
C ASN A 77 15.82 -11.72 -7.87
N ALA A 78 15.02 -11.87 -8.92
CA ALA A 78 14.73 -13.14 -9.58
C ALA A 78 15.62 -13.42 -10.79
N GLU A 79 16.60 -12.54 -11.07
CA GLU A 79 17.50 -12.65 -12.20
C GLU A 79 18.42 -13.88 -12.04
N GLY A 80 18.00 -15.01 -12.62
CA GLY A 80 18.69 -16.32 -12.53
C GLY A 80 17.93 -17.42 -11.79
N ASP A 81 16.73 -17.16 -11.27
CA ASP A 81 15.88 -18.15 -10.60
C ASP A 81 14.83 -18.71 -11.57
N GLU A 82 14.90 -20.01 -11.91
CA GLU A 82 13.95 -20.66 -12.84
C GLU A 82 12.52 -20.76 -12.27
N GLU A 83 12.33 -20.50 -10.97
CA GLU A 83 11.04 -20.57 -10.27
C GLU A 83 10.40 -19.18 -10.02
N HIS A 84 10.81 -18.13 -10.75
CA HIS A 84 10.21 -16.80 -10.58
C HIS A 84 8.73 -16.79 -11.00
N VAL A 85 7.84 -16.82 -10.01
CA VAL A 85 6.41 -16.64 -10.21
C VAL A 85 6.08 -15.15 -10.11
N PRO A 86 5.57 -14.53 -11.20
CA PRO A 86 5.14 -13.14 -11.17
C PRO A 86 4.00 -12.94 -10.17
N LEU A 87 3.90 -11.74 -9.61
CA LEU A 87 2.81 -11.42 -8.69
C LEU A 87 1.45 -11.53 -9.41
N PRO A 88 0.42 -12.07 -8.74
CA PRO A 88 -0.90 -12.21 -9.35
C PRO A 88 -1.49 -10.83 -9.68
N ALA A 89 -2.37 -10.81 -10.68
CA ALA A 89 -3.15 -9.61 -10.96
C ALA A 89 -3.96 -9.21 -9.71
N GLY A 90 -3.91 -7.93 -9.34
CA GLY A 90 -4.63 -7.43 -8.16
C GLY A 90 -3.96 -7.75 -6.81
N TRP A 91 -2.69 -8.15 -6.76
CA TRP A 91 -1.99 -8.47 -5.50
C TRP A 91 -1.97 -7.32 -4.46
N LEU A 92 -2.19 -6.08 -4.91
CA LEU A 92 -2.28 -4.87 -4.08
C LEU A 92 -3.67 -4.64 -3.50
N SER A 93 -4.69 -5.30 -4.04
CA SER A 93 -6.05 -5.18 -3.55
C SER A 93 -6.10 -5.68 -2.09
N ASP A 94 -6.84 -4.97 -1.26
CA ASP A 94 -6.98 -5.26 0.17
C ASP A 94 -5.71 -5.08 1.03
N ARG A 95 -4.63 -4.53 0.47
CA ARG A 95 -3.41 -4.16 1.21
C ARG A 95 -3.58 -2.80 1.91
N VAL A 96 -2.88 -2.65 3.04
CA VAL A 96 -2.87 -1.41 3.80
C VAL A 96 -1.68 -0.51 3.42
N LEU A 97 -1.98 0.74 3.11
CA LEU A 97 -1.00 1.79 2.82
C LEU A 97 -0.82 2.69 4.04
N LYS A 98 0.42 2.83 4.51
CA LYS A 98 0.80 3.74 5.59
C LYS A 98 1.25 5.08 5.01
N VAL A 99 0.60 6.15 5.44
CA VAL A 99 0.85 7.53 5.03
C VAL A 99 1.56 8.27 6.15
N ILE A 100 2.79 8.70 5.89
CA ILE A 100 3.64 9.42 6.83
C ILE A 100 3.78 10.87 6.37
N ARG A 101 3.13 11.79 7.08
CA ARG A 101 3.17 13.23 6.76
C ARG A 101 3.74 14.07 7.90
N LYS A 102 4.41 15.16 7.54
CA LYS A 102 4.79 16.21 8.49
C LYS A 102 3.53 16.96 8.94
N SER A 103 3.30 17.02 10.24
CA SER A 103 2.16 17.74 10.83
C SER A 103 2.66 19.03 11.48
N PRO A 104 2.05 20.20 11.19
CA PRO A 104 2.41 21.46 11.87
C PRO A 104 2.19 21.41 13.39
N SER A 105 1.21 20.65 13.87
CA SER A 105 0.86 20.58 15.29
C SER A 105 1.51 19.41 16.03
N ALA A 106 1.59 18.24 15.40
CA ALA A 106 2.07 17.01 16.03
C ALA A 106 3.51 16.63 15.61
N GLY A 107 4.15 17.41 14.74
CA GLY A 107 5.44 17.10 14.13
C GLY A 107 5.33 16.03 13.03
N LYS A 108 4.81 14.85 13.37
CA LYS A 108 4.57 13.70 12.47
C LYS A 108 3.14 13.19 12.67
N SER A 109 2.46 12.88 11.58
CA SER A 109 1.15 12.24 11.58
C SER A 109 1.22 11.00 10.70
N ILE A 110 0.73 9.89 11.24
CA ILE A 110 0.64 8.60 10.56
C ILE A 110 -0.84 8.32 10.33
N ALA A 111 -1.19 7.89 9.13
CA ALA A 111 -2.54 7.46 8.77
C ALA A 111 -2.47 6.21 7.91
N TYR A 112 -3.55 5.43 7.88
CA TYR A 112 -3.63 4.18 7.12
C TYR A 112 -4.78 4.26 6.12
N ARG A 113 -4.60 3.65 4.96
CA ARG A 113 -5.61 3.60 3.89
C ARG A 113 -5.70 2.20 3.31
N LEU A 114 -6.91 1.78 2.94
CA LEU A 114 -7.15 0.52 2.25
C LEU A 114 -7.09 0.72 0.74
N ILE A 115 -6.27 -0.09 0.05
CA ILE A 115 -6.23 -0.11 -1.42
C ILE A 115 -7.44 -0.89 -1.94
N VAL A 116 -8.23 -0.26 -2.80
CA VAL A 116 -9.43 -0.86 -3.43
C VAL A 116 -9.38 -0.72 -4.94
N GLU A 117 -10.04 -1.64 -5.63
CA GLU A 117 -10.25 -1.54 -7.08
C GLU A 117 -11.36 -0.52 -7.37
N GLY A 118 -11.25 0.16 -8.52
CA GLY A 118 -12.30 1.08 -8.98
C GLY A 118 -13.52 0.28 -9.45
N SER A 119 -14.70 0.64 -8.95
CA SER A 119 -15.99 0.11 -9.43
C SER A 119 -16.43 0.77 -10.73
#